data_AF-A0A9D4A8Y4-F1
#
_entry.id   AF-A0A9D4A8Y4-F1
#
_cell.length_a   1.000
_cell.length_b   1.000
_cell.length_c   1.000
_cell.angle_alpha   90.00
_cell.angle_beta   90.00
_cell.angle_gamma   90.00
#
_symmetry.space_group_name_H-M   'P 1'
#
loop_
_entity.id
_entity.type
_entity.pdbx_description
1 polymer ?
#
loop_
_entity_poly.entity_id
_entity_poly.type
_entity_poly.pdbx_seq_one_letter_code
_entity_poly.pdbx_strand_id
1 'polypeptide(L)'
;MVPTEEVLSFGDDNVIRFEEVGIKEAQDAAFFLVAGGLGERLGYNGIKVALPAETTTETCFLQLYIESILALQEASSRFSQGLCGFSLL
;
A
#
# COMPACT_ATOMS: atom_id res chain seq x y z
N MET A 1 15.44 23.97 5.59
CA MET A 1 15.71 23.07 6.73
C MET A 1 15.07 21.74 6.37
N VAL A 2 15.85 20.67 6.26
CA VAL A 2 15.30 19.31 6.10
C VAL A 2 14.91 18.84 7.50
N PRO A 3 13.70 18.31 7.71
CA PRO A 3 13.31 17.78 9.01
C PRO A 3 14.31 16.71 9.48
N THR A 4 14.60 16.67 10.78
CA THR A 4 15.43 15.60 11.34
C THR A 4 14.66 14.29 11.23
N GLU A 5 15.20 13.37 10.45
CA GLU A 5 14.57 12.11 10.09
C GLU A 5 15.01 10.98 11.04
N GLU A 6 14.06 10.13 11.40
CA GLU A 6 14.30 8.92 12.20
C GLU A 6 14.53 7.75 11.23
N VAL A 7 15.71 7.15 11.30
CA VAL A 7 16.07 6.00 10.45
C VAL A 7 15.66 4.72 11.16
N LEU A 8 14.59 4.09 10.69
CA LEU A 8 14.16 2.77 11.16
C LEU A 8 15.01 1.69 10.52
N SER A 9 15.61 0.83 11.34
CA SER A 9 16.34 -0.34 10.86
C SER A 9 15.42 -1.55 10.78
N PHE A 10 15.66 -2.43 9.80
CA PHE A 10 14.91 -3.68 9.69
C PHE A 10 15.06 -4.51 10.98
N GLY A 11 13.92 -4.96 11.52
CA GLY A 11 13.86 -5.73 12.77
C GLY A 11 13.78 -4.90 14.05
N ASP A 12 13.72 -3.58 13.96
CA ASP A 12 13.41 -2.70 15.10
C ASP A 12 11.94 -2.86 15.51
N ASP A 13 11.66 -2.97 16.82
CA ASP A 13 10.31 -2.97 17.39
C ASP A 13 9.50 -1.73 16.96
N ASN A 14 10.19 -0.61 16.70
CA ASN A 14 9.58 0.59 16.18
C ASN A 14 8.92 0.36 14.81
N VAL A 15 9.47 -0.52 13.96
CA VAL A 15 8.85 -0.86 12.65
C VAL A 15 7.49 -1.50 12.88
N ILE A 16 7.41 -2.50 13.77
CA ILE A 16 6.16 -3.19 14.10
C ILE A 16 5.14 -2.19 14.67
N ARG A 17 5.58 -1.33 15.59
CA ARG A 17 4.73 -0.28 16.16
C ARG A 17 4.17 0.66 15.10
N PHE A 18 4.98 1.11 14.14
CA PHE A 18 4.52 1.99 13.07
C PHE A 18 3.62 1.28 12.06
N GLU A 19 3.84 0.00 11.77
CA GLU A 19 2.92 -0.82 10.96
C GLU A 19 1.53 -0.94 11.62
N GLU A 20 1.48 -1.20 12.93
CA GLU A 20 0.22 -1.26 13.68
C GLU A 20 -0.56 0.06 13.65
N VAL A 21 0.14 1.19 13.76
CA VAL A 21 -0.47 2.52 13.63
C VAL A 21 -0.95 2.74 12.20
N GLY A 22 -0.10 2.43 11.21
CA GLY A 22 -0.43 2.62 9.79
C GLY A 22 -1.67 1.84 9.35
N ILE A 23 -1.85 0.59 9.81
CA ILE A 23 -3.04 -0.22 9.51
C ILE A 23 -4.31 0.44 10.07
N LYS A 24 -4.26 1.04 11.25
CA LYS A 24 -5.42 1.73 11.86
C LYS A 24 -5.79 3.00 11.10
N GLU A 25 -4.80 3.78 10.71
CA GLU A 25 -5.01 5.05 9.99
C GLU A 25 -5.34 4.85 8.51
N ALA A 26 -5.11 3.67 7.93
CA ALA A 26 -5.31 3.40 6.51
C ALA A 26 -6.76 3.62 6.02
N GLN A 27 -7.75 3.48 6.89
CA GLN A 27 -9.17 3.74 6.55
C GLN A 27 -9.44 5.22 6.19
N ASP A 28 -8.63 6.13 6.74
CA ASP A 28 -8.74 7.57 6.57
C ASP A 28 -7.68 8.12 5.59
N ALA A 29 -6.91 7.23 4.97
CA ALA A 29 -5.85 7.56 4.03
C ALA A 29 -6.33 7.57 2.57
N ALA A 30 -5.77 8.49 1.78
CA ALA A 30 -5.94 8.52 0.34
C ALA A 30 -4.60 8.25 -0.35
N PHE A 31 -4.62 7.40 -1.38
CA PHE A 31 -3.44 7.01 -2.15
C PHE A 31 -3.48 7.68 -3.53
N PHE A 32 -2.43 8.43 -3.86
CA PHE A 32 -2.28 9.08 -5.17
C PHE A 32 -1.10 8.46 -5.92
N LEU A 33 -1.38 7.92 -7.11
CA LEU A 33 -0.36 7.35 -7.98
C LEU A 33 -0.05 8.29 -9.15
N VAL A 34 1.21 8.73 -9.24
CA VAL A 34 1.68 9.53 -10.37
C VAL A 34 2.04 8.59 -11.53
N ALA A 35 1.07 8.35 -12.42
CA ALA A 35 1.18 7.39 -13.53
C ALA A 35 1.32 8.03 -14.94
N GLY A 36 1.74 9.30 -15.02
CA GLY A 36 1.75 10.05 -16.29
C GLY A 36 2.86 9.66 -17.30
N GLY A 37 3.82 8.83 -16.91
CA GLY A 37 4.93 8.44 -17.79
C GLY A 37 4.60 7.30 -18.75
N LEU A 38 5.04 7.44 -20.01
CA LEU A 38 4.98 6.36 -21.00
C LEU A 38 6.18 5.40 -20.91
N GLY A 39 5.97 4.17 -21.37
CA GLY A 39 6.94 3.08 -21.37
C GLY A 39 7.94 3.09 -22.53
N GLU A 40 8.01 4.15 -23.33
CA GLU A 40 8.79 4.17 -24.59
C GLU A 40 10.27 3.85 -24.38
N ARG A 41 10.88 4.36 -23.30
CA ARG A 41 12.29 4.07 -22.98
C ARG A 41 12.53 2.61 -22.58
N LEU A 42 11.47 1.91 -22.22
CA LEU A 42 11.45 0.48 -21.90
C LEU A 42 11.04 -0.36 -23.11
N GLY A 43 10.85 0.24 -24.29
CA GLY A 43 10.38 -0.45 -25.49
C GLY A 43 8.89 -0.82 -25.45
N TYR A 44 8.10 -0.18 -24.59
CA TYR A 44 6.68 -0.47 -24.41
C TYR A 44 5.80 0.69 -24.87
N ASN A 45 4.86 0.40 -25.76
CA ASN A 45 3.93 1.40 -26.28
C ASN A 45 2.66 1.46 -25.42
N GLY A 46 2.75 2.19 -24.31
CA GLY A 46 1.66 2.36 -23.35
C GLY A 46 2.11 3.03 -22.07
N ILE A 47 1.21 3.08 -21.07
CA ILE A 47 1.51 3.61 -19.73
C ILE A 47 2.39 2.64 -18.95
N LYS A 48 3.36 3.15 -18.17
CA LYS A 48 4.30 2.28 -17.43
C LYS A 48 3.62 1.30 -16.49
N VAL A 49 2.51 1.69 -15.86
CA VAL A 49 1.81 0.85 -14.88
C VAL A 49 1.10 -0.36 -15.51
N ALA A 50 1.00 -0.41 -16.84
CA ALA A 50 0.48 -1.57 -17.57
C ALA A 50 1.58 -2.61 -17.89
N LEU A 51 2.85 -2.31 -17.58
CA LEU A 51 3.91 -3.31 -17.68
C LEU A 51 3.72 -4.42 -16.65
N PRO A 52 4.09 -5.67 -16.98
CA PRO A 52 4.10 -6.77 -16.02
C PRO A 52 5.11 -6.48 -14.90
N ALA A 53 4.69 -6.70 -13.66
CA ALA A 53 5.54 -6.63 -12.47
C ALA A 53 6.33 -7.93 -12.27
N GLU A 54 5.80 -9.04 -12.77
CA GLU A 54 6.42 -10.36 -12.73
C GLU A 54 6.02 -11.18 -13.98
N THR A 55 6.76 -12.26 -14.28
CA THR A 55 6.60 -13.01 -15.53
C THR A 55 5.74 -14.27 -15.42
N THR A 56 5.41 -14.70 -14.21
CA THR A 56 4.67 -15.94 -13.93
C THR A 56 3.16 -15.77 -14.11
N THR A 57 2.60 -14.63 -13.67
CA THR A 57 1.16 -14.32 -13.79
C THR A 57 0.87 -13.15 -14.72
N GLU A 58 1.92 -12.47 -15.20
CA GLU A 58 1.85 -11.25 -16.01
C GLU A 58 1.07 -10.10 -15.33
N THR A 59 0.94 -10.16 -14.00
CA THR A 59 0.23 -9.13 -13.23
C THR A 59 0.91 -7.78 -13.45
N CYS A 60 0.16 -6.79 -13.93
CA CYS A 60 0.73 -5.47 -14.16
C CYS A 60 0.91 -4.69 -12.86
N PHE A 61 1.82 -3.71 -12.86
CA PHE A 61 2.04 -2.85 -11.69
C PHE A 61 0.77 -2.19 -11.16
N LEU A 62 -0.15 -1.79 -12.06
CA LEU A 62 -1.42 -1.20 -11.65
C LEU A 62 -2.28 -2.18 -10.87
N GLN A 63 -2.37 -3.43 -11.31
CA GLN A 63 -3.13 -4.47 -10.62
C GLN A 63 -2.49 -4.77 -9.27
N LEU A 64 -1.17 -5.00 -9.22
CA LEU A 64 -0.46 -5.24 -7.96
C LEU A 64 -0.66 -4.10 -6.96
N TYR A 65 -0.64 -2.85 -7.43
CA TYR A 65 -0.89 -1.67 -6.61
C TYR A 65 -2.32 -1.65 -6.03
N ILE A 66 -3.34 -1.94 -6.86
CA ILE A 66 -4.74 -2.02 -6.41
C ILE A 66 -4.92 -3.16 -5.40
N GLU A 67 -4.37 -4.34 -5.69
CA GLU A 67 -4.44 -5.49 -4.79
C GLU A 67 -3.77 -5.20 -3.44
N SER A 68 -2.66 -4.45 -3.44
CA SER A 68 -2.00 -3.99 -2.21
C SER A 68 -2.90 -3.07 -1.38
N ILE A 69 -3.61 -2.13 -2.02
CA ILE A 69 -4.56 -1.24 -1.35
C ILE A 69 -5.75 -2.05 -0.80
N LEU A 70 -6.29 -3.00 -1.56
CA LEU A 70 -7.38 -3.86 -1.11
C LEU A 70 -6.97 -4.72 0.10
N ALA A 71 -5.77 -5.30 0.07
CA ALA A 71 -5.24 -6.05 1.21
C ALA A 71 -5.07 -5.15 2.45
N LEU A 72 -4.60 -3.92 2.27
CA LEU A 72 -4.49 -2.94 3.37
C LEU A 72 -5.86 -2.53 3.92
N GLN A 73 -6.85 -2.31 3.04
CA GLN A 73 -8.24 -2.04 3.44
C GLN A 73 -8.83 -3.20 4.23
N GLU A 74 -8.61 -4.44 3.78
CA GLU A 74 -9.06 -5.63 4.50
C GLU A 74 -8.41 -5.71 5.89
N ALA A 75 -7.09 -5.54 5.97
CA ALA A 75 -6.35 -5.54 7.24
C ALA A 75 -6.87 -4.45 8.19
N SER A 76 -7.06 -3.22 7.68
CA SER A 76 -7.59 -2.09 8.45
C SER A 76 -9.02 -2.35 8.95
N SER A 77 -9.89 -2.87 8.08
CA SER A 77 -11.29 -3.14 8.43
C SER A 77 -11.46 -4.19 9.54
N ARG A 78 -10.58 -5.20 9.60
CA ARG A 78 -10.58 -6.22 10.65
C ARG A 78 -10.27 -5.63 12.02
N PHE A 79 -9.44 -4.59 12.10
CA PHE A 79 -9.20 -3.86 13.34
C PHE A 79 -10.44 -3.08 13.79
N SER A 80 -11.15 -2.43 12.86
CA SER A 80 -12.39 -1.69 13.19
C SER A 80 -13.54 -2.61 13.61
N GLN A 81 -13.61 -3.84 13.06
CA GLN A 81 -14.62 -4.84 13.46
C GLN A 81 -14.41 -5.40 14.87
N GLY A 82 -13.17 -5.45 15.37
CA GLY A 82 -12.88 -5.79 16.77
C GLY A 82 -13.43 -4.77 17.79
N LEU A 83 -13.72 -3.54 17.34
CA LEU A 83 -14.35 -2.49 18.15
C LEU A 83 -15.89 -2.55 18.13
N CYS A 84 -16.49 -3.26 17.19
CA CYS A 84 -17.95 -3.36 17.00
C CYS A 84 -18.56 -4.66 17.59
N GLY A 85 -17.84 -5.31 18.50
CA GLY A 85 -18.22 -6.60 19.10
C GLY A 85 -18.81 -6.52 20.52
N PHE A 86 -19.58 -5.48 20.87
CA PHE A 86 -20.48 -5.49 22.03
C PHE A 86 -21.63 -4.48 21.81
N SER A 87 -22.51 -4.80 20.86
CA SER A 87 -23.88 -4.28 20.87
C SER A 87 -24.82 -5.42 20.52
N LEU A 88 -24.96 -6.35 21.46
CA LEU A 88 -26.05 -7.31 21.49
C LEU A 88 -26.95 -6.93 22.67
N LEU A 89 -28.13 -6.41 22.32
CA LEU A 89 -29.36 -6.26 23.13
C LEU A 89 -29.25 -5.43 24.43
#